data_AF-A0A5C4SBU9-F1
#
_entry.id   AF-A0A5C4SBU9-F1
#
_cell.length_a   1.000
_cell.length_b   1.000
_cell.length_c   1.000
_cell.angle_alpha   90.00
_cell.angle_beta   90.00
_cell.angle_gamma   90.00
#
_symmetry.space_group_name_H-M   'P 1'
#
loop_
_entity.id
_entity.type
_entity.pdbx_description
1 polymer ?
#
loop_
_entity_poly.entity_id
_entity_poly.type
_entity_poly.pdbx_seq_one_letter_code
_entity_poly.pdbx_strand_id
1 'polypeptide(L)'
;MATFEETLAWTETPLPEALKNLKGDEQEALVRYVKTVVDSKTDGFDELYRAIGSIVRFIPHFIVIPLMVEHIVPQISAGVCRTMGVDQAVNYANDLPLEYFSEVSRHLDNDLMARILEKMKRNQAEKVILFELLHHRSHMLGIAEHLDRKMLEFVAKNLDTNGFSESDPELAAHKVLIEKIRDLR
;
A
#
# COMPACT_ATOMS: atom_id res chain seq x y z
N MET A 1 15.01 -8.53 -19.14
CA MET A 1 15.83 -7.51 -18.44
C MET A 1 14.91 -6.34 -18.20
N ALA A 2 14.72 -5.93 -16.95
CA ALA A 2 13.85 -4.79 -16.64
C ALA A 2 14.44 -3.52 -17.25
N THR A 3 13.59 -2.62 -17.75
CA THR A 3 14.05 -1.35 -18.33
C THR A 3 14.64 -0.45 -17.23
N PHE A 4 15.48 0.50 -17.61
CA PHE A 4 16.06 1.48 -16.67
C PHE A 4 14.97 2.28 -15.94
N GLU A 5 13.85 2.57 -16.61
CA GLU A 5 12.67 3.20 -16.02
C GLU A 5 11.96 2.25 -15.03
N GLU A 6 11.76 0.98 -15.37
CA GLU A 6 11.22 -0.03 -14.42
C GLU A 6 12.09 -0.17 -13.16
N THR A 7 13.41 -0.06 -13.32
CA THR A 7 14.37 -0.24 -12.22
C THR A 7 14.44 0.97 -11.29
N LEU A 8 13.97 2.15 -11.71
CA LEU A 8 13.90 3.36 -10.90
C LEU A 8 12.47 3.73 -10.48
N ALA A 9 11.47 2.91 -10.86
CA ALA A 9 10.07 3.12 -10.50
C ALA A 9 9.82 3.20 -8.99
N TRP A 10 10.66 2.56 -8.17
CA TRP A 10 10.62 2.62 -6.69
C TRP A 10 10.91 4.01 -6.11
N THR A 11 11.41 4.94 -6.93
CA THR A 11 11.61 6.33 -6.50
C THR A 11 10.31 7.14 -6.53
N GLU A 12 9.24 6.62 -7.15
CA GLU A 12 7.94 7.30 -7.39
C GLU A 12 8.08 8.72 -7.99
N THR A 13 9.26 9.04 -8.51
CA THR A 13 9.66 10.35 -9.00
C THR A 13 10.06 10.17 -10.45
N PRO A 14 9.50 10.98 -11.38
CA PRO A 14 9.84 10.85 -12.79
C PRO A 14 11.33 11.11 -12.98
N LEU A 15 11.97 10.24 -13.76
CA LEU A 15 13.38 10.38 -14.06
C LEU A 15 13.63 11.70 -14.81
N PRO A 16 14.55 12.57 -14.35
CA PRO A 16 14.92 13.76 -15.07
C PRO A 16 15.33 13.45 -16.51
N GLU A 17 14.85 14.26 -17.47
CA GLU A 17 15.15 14.10 -18.91
C GLU A 17 16.66 13.99 -19.21
N ALA A 18 17.49 14.70 -18.42
CA ALA A 18 18.94 14.64 -18.53
C ALA A 18 19.51 13.22 -18.34
N LEU A 19 18.86 12.38 -17.52
CA LEU A 19 19.30 11.02 -17.21
C LEU A 19 18.74 9.98 -18.20
N LYS A 20 17.70 10.31 -18.96
CA LYS A 20 17.13 9.42 -19.99
C LYS A 20 18.07 9.20 -21.17
N ASN A 21 18.95 10.17 -21.43
CA ASN A 21 19.91 10.12 -22.54
C ASN A 21 21.20 9.34 -22.23
N LEU A 22 21.33 8.77 -21.02
CA LEU A 22 22.48 7.96 -20.64
C LEU A 22 22.54 6.67 -21.47
N LYS A 23 23.76 6.23 -21.81
CA LYS A 23 23.98 4.93 -22.48
C LYS A 23 23.75 3.78 -21.49
N GLY A 24 23.52 2.57 -21.99
CA GLY A 24 23.20 1.39 -21.15
C GLY A 24 24.15 1.16 -19.98
N ASP A 25 25.46 1.22 -20.20
CA ASP A 25 26.46 1.02 -19.12
C ASP A 25 26.42 2.16 -18.07
N GLU A 26 26.12 3.39 -18.51
CA GLU A 26 26.00 4.56 -17.64
C GLU A 26 24.71 4.52 -16.81
N GLN A 27 23.61 4.04 -17.41
CA GLN A 27 22.35 3.77 -16.74
C GLN A 27 22.53 2.73 -15.63
N GLU A 28 23.21 1.61 -15.92
CA GLU A 28 23.46 0.57 -14.92
C GLU A 28 24.37 1.06 -13.79
N ALA A 29 25.40 1.85 -14.11
CA ALA A 29 26.25 2.48 -13.11
C ALA A 29 25.47 3.44 -12.20
N LEU A 30 24.56 4.23 -12.78
CA LEU A 30 23.71 5.15 -12.03
C LEU A 30 22.72 4.40 -11.13
N VAL A 31 22.05 3.36 -11.62
CA VAL A 31 21.17 2.50 -10.80
C VAL A 31 21.95 1.94 -9.60
N ARG A 32 23.14 1.39 -9.84
CA ARG A 32 23.99 0.85 -8.76
C ARG A 32 24.36 1.92 -7.74
N TYR A 33 24.73 3.12 -8.20
CA TYR A 33 25.08 4.23 -7.31
C TYR A 33 23.89 4.68 -6.47
N VAL A 34 22.73 4.92 -7.09
CA VAL A 34 21.50 5.33 -6.40
C VAL A 34 21.11 4.28 -5.36
N LYS A 35 21.11 3.00 -5.75
CA LYS A 35 20.83 1.90 -4.82
C LYS A 35 21.81 1.90 -3.64
N THR A 36 23.11 2.00 -3.90
CA THR A 36 24.13 2.05 -2.83
C THR A 36 23.93 3.23 -1.88
N VAL A 37 23.58 4.41 -2.41
CA VAL A 37 23.31 5.59 -1.59
C VAL A 37 22.06 5.37 -0.73
N VAL A 38 20.97 4.87 -1.31
CA VAL A 38 19.75 4.61 -0.53
C VAL A 38 19.99 3.54 0.52
N ASP A 39 20.57 2.40 0.15
CA ASP A 39 20.89 1.31 1.07
C ASP A 39 21.75 1.83 2.24
N SER A 40 22.77 2.64 1.94
CA SER A 40 23.63 3.24 2.97
C SER A 40 22.90 4.27 3.85
N LYS A 41 21.92 5.01 3.33
CA LYS A 41 21.18 6.03 4.09
C LYS A 41 20.00 5.47 4.87
N THR A 42 19.53 4.29 4.49
CA THR A 42 18.40 3.59 5.11
C THR A 42 18.83 2.39 5.94
N ASP A 43 20.14 2.13 6.03
CA ASP A 43 20.71 1.10 6.90
C ASP A 43 20.22 1.25 8.34
N GLY A 44 19.74 0.14 8.92
CA GLY A 44 19.17 0.10 10.27
C GLY A 44 17.69 0.50 10.38
N PHE A 45 17.02 0.92 9.31
CA PHE A 45 15.59 1.28 9.38
C PHE A 45 14.71 0.06 9.67
N ASP A 46 15.02 -1.10 9.10
CA ASP A 46 14.30 -2.34 9.37
C ASP A 46 14.40 -2.76 10.84
N GLU A 47 15.60 -2.65 11.44
CA GLU A 47 15.82 -2.88 12.87
C GLU A 47 15.05 -1.87 13.73
N LEU A 48 15.03 -0.59 13.33
CA LEU A 48 14.26 0.45 14.00
C LEU A 48 12.75 0.14 13.95
N TYR A 49 12.21 -0.24 12.79
CA TYR A 49 10.81 -0.60 12.63
C TYR A 49 10.44 -1.80 13.49
N ARG A 50 11.28 -2.85 13.53
CA ARG A 50 11.09 -4.00 14.41
C ARG A 50 11.12 -3.62 15.89
N ALA A 51 12.01 -2.70 16.27
CA ALA A 51 12.11 -2.21 17.64
C ALA A 51 10.84 -1.43 18.03
N ILE A 52 10.38 -0.51 17.19
CA ILE A 52 9.12 0.22 17.40
C ILE A 52 7.97 -0.78 17.52
N GLY A 53 7.83 -1.71 16.58
CA GLY A 53 6.79 -2.74 16.57
C GLY A 53 6.78 -3.61 17.83
N SER A 54 7.94 -3.82 18.46
CA SER A 54 8.07 -4.53 19.73
C SER A 54 7.68 -3.67 20.93
N ILE A 55 8.08 -2.39 20.94
CA ILE A 55 7.80 -1.44 22.04
C ILE A 55 6.30 -1.12 22.10
N VAL A 56 5.67 -0.84 20.96
CA VAL A 56 4.26 -0.41 20.92
C VAL A 56 3.29 -1.46 21.46
N ARG A 57 3.68 -2.75 21.49
CA ARG A 57 2.88 -3.83 22.11
C ARG A 57 2.62 -3.62 23.60
N PHE A 58 3.51 -2.89 24.27
CA PHE A 58 3.42 -2.65 25.71
C PHE A 58 2.72 -1.34 26.04
N ILE A 59 2.37 -0.53 25.03
CA ILE A 59 1.74 0.77 25.21
C ILE A 59 0.24 0.63 24.85
N PRO A 60 -0.68 1.08 25.73
CA PRO A 60 -2.11 1.05 25.43
C PRO A 60 -2.48 1.80 24.14
N HIS A 61 -3.42 1.25 23.35
CA HIS A 61 -3.81 1.81 22.05
C HIS A 61 -4.25 3.28 22.12
N PHE A 62 -5.01 3.67 23.14
CA PHE A 62 -5.49 5.05 23.29
C PHE A 62 -4.37 6.08 23.47
N ILE A 63 -3.14 5.63 23.77
CA ILE A 63 -1.93 6.46 23.81
C ILE A 63 -1.19 6.39 22.48
N VAL A 64 -1.02 5.18 21.93
CA VAL A 64 -0.26 4.96 20.68
C VAL A 64 -0.92 5.64 19.49
N ILE A 65 -2.24 5.51 19.34
CA ILE A 65 -2.96 5.99 18.15
C ILE A 65 -2.82 7.51 17.99
N PRO A 66 -3.08 8.36 19.00
CA PRO A 66 -2.84 9.80 18.87
C PRO A 66 -1.38 10.15 18.54
N LEU A 67 -0.41 9.51 19.20
CA LEU A 67 1.01 9.75 18.94
C LEU A 67 1.41 9.39 17.50
N MET A 68 0.87 8.28 16.97
CA MET A 68 1.10 7.89 15.58
C MET A 68 0.56 8.95 14.63
N VAL A 69 -0.69 9.37 14.82
CA VAL A 69 -1.36 10.33 13.93
C VAL A 69 -0.69 11.70 13.99
N GLU A 70 -0.25 12.14 15.16
CA GLU A 70 0.30 13.49 15.36
C GLU A 70 1.79 13.60 15.01
N HIS A 71 2.57 12.53 15.18
CA HIS A 71 4.04 12.63 15.15
C HIS A 71 4.73 11.64 14.21
N ILE A 72 4.02 10.63 13.71
CA ILE A 72 4.63 9.59 12.88
C ILE A 72 4.12 9.74 11.45
N VAL A 73 5.03 9.99 10.52
CA VAL A 73 4.68 10.06 9.10
C VAL A 73 4.18 8.70 8.59
N PRO A 74 3.18 8.65 7.70
CA PRO A 74 2.54 7.40 7.27
C PRO A 74 3.52 6.33 6.75
N GLN A 75 4.56 6.72 6.02
CA GLN A 75 5.60 5.81 5.52
C GLN A 75 6.33 5.05 6.64
N ILE A 76 6.59 5.70 7.78
CA ILE A 76 7.22 5.04 8.93
C ILE A 76 6.25 4.03 9.52
N SER A 77 4.98 4.40 9.73
CA SER A 77 3.93 3.49 10.20
C SER A 77 3.76 2.28 9.28
N ALA A 78 3.88 2.46 7.97
CA ALA A 78 3.88 1.36 7.01
C ALA A 78 5.12 0.45 7.17
N GLY A 79 6.31 1.02 7.39
CA GLY A 79 7.52 0.28 7.74
C GLY A 79 7.34 -0.58 9.00
N VAL A 80 6.78 -0.02 10.07
CA VAL A 80 6.47 -0.79 11.29
C VAL A 80 5.42 -1.88 10.99
N CYS A 81 4.37 -1.56 10.24
CA CYS A 81 3.31 -2.50 9.85
C CYS A 81 3.88 -3.75 9.15
N ARG A 82 4.80 -3.58 8.19
CA ARG A 82 5.47 -4.69 7.50
C ARG A 82 6.22 -5.62 8.45
N THR A 83 6.82 -5.07 9.50
CA THR A 83 7.67 -5.85 10.43
C THR A 83 6.91 -6.51 11.57
N MET A 84 5.72 -6.02 11.92
CA MET A 84 4.98 -6.49 13.11
C MET A 84 4.01 -7.66 12.84
N GLY A 85 3.76 -7.99 11.56
CA GLY A 85 2.86 -9.05 11.14
C GLY A 85 1.39 -8.64 11.11
N VAL A 86 0.58 -9.36 10.33
CA VAL A 86 -0.80 -8.97 9.99
C VAL A 86 -1.70 -8.85 11.23
N ASP A 87 -1.66 -9.81 12.16
CA ASP A 87 -2.55 -9.79 13.33
C ASP A 87 -2.32 -8.57 14.23
N GLN A 88 -1.06 -8.17 14.38
CA GLN A 88 -0.73 -6.98 15.15
C GLN A 88 -1.07 -5.70 14.38
N ALA A 89 -0.80 -5.65 13.07
CA ALA A 89 -1.16 -4.53 12.22
C ALA A 89 -2.67 -4.24 12.26
N VAL A 90 -3.50 -5.30 12.19
CA VAL A 90 -4.96 -5.22 12.25
C VAL A 90 -5.44 -4.59 13.57
N ASN A 91 -4.77 -4.88 14.69
CA ASN A 91 -5.13 -4.31 15.98
C ASN A 91 -5.04 -2.78 15.98
N TYR A 92 -4.01 -2.21 15.33
CA TYR A 92 -3.89 -0.76 15.18
C TYR A 92 -4.81 -0.22 14.07
N ALA A 93 -4.86 -0.90 12.91
CA ALA A 93 -5.65 -0.47 11.76
C ALA A 93 -7.14 -0.27 12.07
N ASN A 94 -7.71 -1.08 12.97
CA ASN A 94 -9.11 -0.96 13.38
C ASN A 94 -9.43 0.34 14.15
N ASP A 95 -8.42 0.96 14.75
CA ASP A 95 -8.57 2.11 15.65
C ASP A 95 -7.97 3.40 15.04
N LEU A 96 -7.22 3.31 13.94
CA LEU A 96 -6.66 4.45 13.23
C LEU A 96 -7.74 5.28 12.52
N PRO A 97 -7.59 6.62 12.46
CA PRO A 97 -8.41 7.47 11.59
C PRO A 97 -8.29 7.04 10.12
N LEU A 98 -9.40 7.15 9.39
CA LEU A 98 -9.54 6.66 8.02
C LEU A 98 -8.54 7.33 7.07
N GLU A 99 -8.40 8.65 7.18
CA GLU A 99 -7.51 9.45 6.34
C GLU A 99 -6.04 9.09 6.59
N TYR A 100 -5.66 8.93 7.87
CA TYR A 100 -4.30 8.54 8.21
C TYR A 100 -4.00 7.10 7.75
N PHE A 101 -4.92 6.17 7.97
CA PHE A 101 -4.74 4.78 7.54
C PHE A 101 -4.69 4.64 6.02
N SER A 102 -5.46 5.44 5.29
CA SER A 102 -5.41 5.54 3.84
C SER A 102 -3.99 5.92 3.37
N GLU A 103 -3.39 6.98 3.93
CA GLU A 103 -2.01 7.36 3.59
C GLU A 103 -0.98 6.29 3.98
N VAL A 104 -1.19 5.58 5.10
CA VAL A 104 -0.33 4.44 5.48
C VAL A 104 -0.44 3.32 4.44
N SER A 105 -1.66 3.01 4.00
CA SER A 105 -1.93 1.89 3.10
C SER A 105 -1.23 2.04 1.74
N ARG A 106 -1.07 3.28 1.25
CA ARG A 106 -0.36 3.59 0.00
C ARG A 106 1.12 3.22 0.03
N HIS A 107 1.68 3.07 1.22
CA HIS A 107 3.05 2.62 1.43
C HIS A 107 3.13 1.13 1.78
N LEU A 108 2.05 0.36 1.65
CA LEU A 108 2.02 -1.09 1.86
C LEU A 108 1.83 -1.81 0.53
N ASP A 109 2.36 -3.03 0.44
CA ASP A 109 2.13 -3.88 -0.72
C ASP A 109 0.66 -4.33 -0.76
N ASN A 110 0.07 -4.37 -1.97
CA ASN A 110 -1.35 -4.70 -2.18
C ASN A 110 -1.78 -6.00 -1.49
N ASP A 111 -0.94 -7.04 -1.55
CA ASP A 111 -1.18 -8.34 -0.89
C ASP A 111 -1.25 -8.21 0.65
N LEU A 112 -0.31 -7.48 1.24
CA LEU A 112 -0.30 -7.25 2.68
C LEU A 112 -1.53 -6.46 3.12
N MET A 113 -1.91 -5.45 2.35
CA MET A 113 -3.08 -4.63 2.64
C MET A 113 -4.38 -5.44 2.52
N ALA A 114 -4.52 -6.29 1.51
CA ALA A 114 -5.66 -7.21 1.39
C ALA A 114 -5.79 -8.12 2.62
N ARG A 115 -4.68 -8.73 3.06
CA ARG A 115 -4.65 -9.59 4.26
C ARG A 115 -5.01 -8.83 5.54
N ILE A 116 -4.66 -7.55 5.63
CA ILE A 116 -5.08 -6.68 6.74
C ILE A 116 -6.59 -6.44 6.68
N LEU A 117 -7.13 -6.02 5.53
CA LEU A 117 -8.56 -5.75 5.33
C LEU A 117 -9.43 -6.97 5.65
N GLU A 118 -9.01 -8.16 5.24
CA GLU A 118 -9.72 -9.42 5.51
C GLU A 118 -9.87 -9.74 7.00
N LYS A 119 -8.88 -9.33 7.81
CA LYS A 119 -8.85 -9.56 9.26
C LYS A 119 -9.39 -8.40 10.09
N MET A 120 -9.58 -7.22 9.47
CA MET A 120 -10.19 -6.07 10.14
C MET A 120 -11.64 -6.33 10.53
N LYS A 121 -12.14 -5.56 11.50
CA LYS A 121 -13.56 -5.54 11.83
C LYS A 121 -14.33 -5.15 10.57
N ARG A 122 -15.34 -5.95 10.20
CA ARG A 122 -16.11 -5.77 8.96
C ARG A 122 -16.50 -4.33 8.66
N ASN A 123 -17.10 -3.64 9.63
CA ASN A 123 -17.55 -2.26 9.45
C ASN A 123 -16.39 -1.28 9.17
N GLN A 124 -15.18 -1.54 9.68
CA GLN A 124 -14.02 -0.71 9.39
C GLN A 124 -13.41 -1.06 8.04
N ALA A 125 -13.27 -2.34 7.70
CA ALA A 125 -12.80 -2.78 6.39
C ALA A 125 -13.68 -2.19 5.27
N GLU A 126 -15.00 -2.28 5.41
CA GLU A 126 -15.96 -1.73 4.44
C GLU A 126 -15.81 -0.20 4.31
N LYS A 127 -15.59 0.53 5.40
CA LYS A 127 -15.33 1.98 5.35
C LYS A 127 -14.03 2.33 4.63
N VAL A 128 -12.95 1.58 4.89
CA VAL A 128 -11.67 1.77 4.19
C VAL A 128 -11.83 1.52 2.71
N ILE A 129 -12.47 0.41 2.33
CA ILE A 129 -12.72 0.08 0.92
C ILE A 129 -13.50 1.20 0.23
N LEU A 130 -14.58 1.70 0.85
CA LEU A 130 -15.37 2.79 0.29
C LEU A 130 -14.55 4.08 0.15
N PHE A 131 -13.76 4.42 1.15
CA PHE A 131 -12.92 5.62 1.12
C PHE A 131 -11.88 5.55 0.00
N GLU A 132 -11.17 4.42 -0.11
CA GLU A 132 -10.17 4.17 -1.13
C GLU A 132 -10.79 4.15 -2.53
N LEU A 133 -11.97 3.55 -2.72
CA LEU A 133 -12.68 3.59 -4.00
C LEU A 133 -13.02 5.03 -4.45
N LEU A 134 -13.32 5.92 -3.50
CA LEU A 134 -13.70 7.31 -3.78
C LEU A 134 -12.49 8.23 -4.02
N HIS A 135 -11.37 8.00 -3.33
CA HIS A 135 -10.23 8.95 -3.33
C HIS A 135 -8.98 8.39 -4.02
N HIS A 136 -8.77 7.08 -3.99
CA HIS A 136 -7.54 6.40 -4.40
C HIS A 136 -7.85 5.12 -5.19
N ARG A 137 -8.69 5.27 -6.21
CA ARG A 137 -9.29 4.13 -6.91
C ARG A 137 -8.28 3.12 -7.45
N SER A 138 -7.28 3.57 -8.19
CA SER A 138 -6.25 2.67 -8.76
C SER A 138 -5.55 1.83 -7.69
N HIS A 139 -5.28 2.43 -6.53
CA HIS A 139 -4.71 1.73 -5.39
C HIS A 139 -5.66 0.65 -4.84
N MET A 140 -6.94 0.99 -4.64
CA MET A 140 -7.94 0.01 -4.20
C MET A 140 -8.14 -1.13 -5.19
N LEU A 141 -8.14 -0.85 -6.50
CA LEU A 141 -8.24 -1.90 -7.51
C LEU A 141 -7.03 -2.84 -7.47
N GLY A 142 -5.83 -2.30 -7.25
CA GLY A 142 -4.63 -3.09 -6.99
C GLY A 142 -4.77 -3.99 -5.76
N ILE A 143 -5.33 -3.49 -4.65
CA ILE A 143 -5.59 -4.30 -3.44
C ILE A 143 -6.67 -5.36 -3.72
N ALA A 144 -7.71 -5.01 -4.47
CA ALA A 144 -8.85 -5.89 -4.73
C ALA A 144 -8.47 -7.17 -5.49
N GLU A 145 -7.38 -7.14 -6.27
CA GLU A 145 -6.82 -8.34 -6.90
C GLU A 145 -6.41 -9.43 -5.89
N HIS A 146 -6.15 -9.05 -4.64
CA HIS A 146 -5.67 -9.96 -3.58
C HIS A 146 -6.74 -10.30 -2.54
N LEU A 147 -7.92 -9.68 -2.60
CA LEU A 147 -8.99 -9.91 -1.63
C LEU A 147 -9.64 -11.29 -1.77
N ASP A 148 -10.12 -11.79 -0.64
CA ASP A 148 -11.03 -12.92 -0.57
C ASP A 148 -12.35 -12.64 -1.31
N ARG A 149 -13.08 -13.73 -1.58
CA ARG A 149 -14.35 -13.68 -2.31
C ARG A 149 -15.35 -12.70 -1.69
N LYS A 150 -15.45 -12.69 -0.35
CA LYS A 150 -16.48 -11.94 0.37
C LYS A 150 -16.24 -10.43 0.32
N MET A 151 -14.99 -10.00 0.51
CA MET A 151 -14.62 -8.60 0.38
C MET A 151 -14.63 -8.15 -1.07
N LEU A 152 -14.26 -9.04 -2.00
CA LEU A 152 -14.36 -8.74 -3.43
C LEU A 152 -15.82 -8.54 -3.88
N GLU A 153 -16.77 -9.35 -3.38
CA GLU A 153 -18.21 -9.14 -3.63
C GLU A 153 -18.66 -7.75 -3.14
N PHE A 154 -18.14 -7.28 -2.00
CA PHE A 154 -18.40 -5.93 -1.51
C PHE A 154 -17.81 -4.86 -2.44
N VAL A 155 -16.57 -5.02 -2.90
CA VAL A 155 -15.95 -4.11 -3.88
C VAL A 155 -16.77 -4.05 -5.16
N ALA A 156 -17.11 -5.21 -5.75
CA ALA A 156 -17.85 -5.30 -7.00
C ALA A 156 -19.21 -4.58 -6.92
N LYS A 157 -19.97 -4.82 -5.84
CA LYS A 157 -21.25 -4.13 -5.62
C LYS A 157 -21.11 -2.61 -5.55
N ASN A 158 -20.05 -2.12 -4.91
CA ASN A 158 -19.81 -0.69 -4.76
C ASN A 158 -19.18 -0.07 -6.01
N LEU A 159 -18.52 -0.85 -6.88
CA LEU A 159 -18.13 -0.38 -8.20
C LEU A 159 -19.36 -0.04 -9.05
N ASP A 160 -20.32 -0.96 -9.12
CA ASP A 160 -21.57 -0.76 -9.87
C ASP A 160 -22.40 0.41 -9.33
N THR A 161 -22.49 0.54 -7.99
CA THR A 161 -23.31 1.56 -7.32
C THR A 161 -22.74 2.97 -7.45
N ASN A 162 -21.42 3.13 -7.53
CA ASN A 162 -20.76 4.43 -7.66
C ASN A 162 -20.51 4.86 -9.11
N GLY A 163 -21.17 4.20 -10.09
CA GLY A 163 -21.14 4.59 -11.50
C GLY A 163 -19.91 4.14 -12.27
N PHE A 164 -19.17 3.15 -11.75
CA PHE A 164 -18.00 2.61 -12.43
C PHE A 164 -18.42 1.51 -13.42
N SER A 165 -18.42 1.84 -14.71
CA SER A 165 -18.74 0.90 -15.80
C SER A 165 -17.57 -0.07 -16.06
N GLU A 166 -17.86 -1.29 -16.52
CA GLU A 166 -16.84 -2.24 -17.03
C GLU A 166 -15.99 -1.66 -18.17
N SER A 167 -16.44 -0.59 -18.81
CA SER A 167 -15.71 0.16 -19.84
C SER A 167 -14.70 1.16 -19.27
N ASP A 168 -14.48 1.18 -17.96
CA ASP A 168 -13.56 2.12 -17.33
C ASP A 168 -12.09 1.76 -17.62
N PRO A 169 -11.29 2.70 -18.17
CA PRO A 169 -9.88 2.45 -18.48
C PRO A 169 -9.04 1.98 -17.28
N GLU A 170 -9.33 2.48 -16.06
CA GLU A 170 -8.58 2.08 -14.87
C GLU A 170 -8.91 0.65 -14.46
N LEU A 171 -10.18 0.26 -14.50
CA LEU A 171 -10.59 -1.11 -14.23
C LEU A 171 -10.05 -2.07 -15.30
N ALA A 172 -10.03 -1.64 -16.56
CA ALA A 172 -9.49 -2.41 -17.68
C ALA A 172 -7.98 -2.72 -17.54
N ALA A 173 -7.23 -1.92 -16.78
CA ALA A 173 -5.84 -2.20 -16.45
C ALA A 173 -5.68 -3.43 -15.52
N HIS A 174 -6.71 -3.74 -14.74
CA HIS A 174 -6.74 -4.84 -13.76
C HIS A 174 -7.45 -6.09 -14.30
N LYS A 175 -6.84 -6.75 -15.30
CA LYS A 175 -7.45 -7.91 -15.99
C LYS A 175 -7.82 -9.06 -15.04
N VAL A 176 -6.94 -9.36 -14.08
CA VAL A 176 -7.15 -10.43 -13.07
C VAL A 176 -8.36 -10.09 -12.20
N LEU A 177 -8.49 -8.82 -11.80
CA LEU A 177 -9.64 -8.36 -11.02
C LEU A 177 -10.95 -8.54 -11.80
N ILE A 178 -10.98 -8.16 -13.08
CA ILE A 178 -12.17 -8.27 -13.93
C ILE A 178 -12.61 -9.74 -14.04
N GLU A 179 -11.68 -10.66 -14.26
CA GLU A 179 -11.98 -12.09 -14.32
C GLU A 179 -12.59 -12.57 -13.01
N LYS A 180 -11.98 -12.22 -11.88
CA LYS A 180 -12.52 -12.57 -10.56
C LYS A 180 -13.91 -11.98 -10.31
N ILE A 181 -14.16 -10.73 -10.70
CA ILE A 181 -15.48 -10.09 -10.55
C ILE A 181 -16.53 -10.77 -11.43
N ARG A 182 -16.16 -11.23 -12.64
CA ARG A 182 -17.06 -11.99 -13.51
C ARG A 182 -17.44 -13.34 -12.92
N ASP A 183 -16.51 -14.05 -12.31
CA ASP A 183 -16.76 -15.34 -11.65
C ASP A 183 -17.65 -15.23 -10.39
N LEU A 184 -17.88 -14.01 -9.88
CA LEU A 184 -18.81 -13.75 -8.79
C LEU A 184 -20.28 -13.63 -9.22
N ARG A 185 -20.53 -13.38 -10.51
CA ARG A 185 -21.88 -13.19 -11.09
C ARG A 185 -22.48 -14.52 -11.56
#